data_AF-X1IY55-F1
#
_entry.id   AF-X1IY55-F1
#
_cell.length_a   1.000
_cell.length_b   1.000
_cell.length_c   1.000
_cell.angle_alpha   90.00
_cell.angle_beta   90.00
_cell.angle_gamma   90.00
#
_symmetry.space_group_name_H-M   'P 1'
#
loop_
_entity.id
_entity.type
_entity.pdbx_description
1 polymer ?
#
loop_
_entity_poly.entity_id
_entity_poly.type
_entity_poly.pdbx_seq_one_letter_code
_entity_poly.pdbx_strand_id
1 'polypeptide(L)'
;MYPEKPTGSPSAVGSGGKSFCSCPDFKINTLGTCKHIIYALKTVKKRFPEEVRKAPYKRQNISLHIRYAEDLELRLLLPDRLEGELAEPAEPLRDRPVTDIQDLLKRIKRIEQLGYPVTIYPDAEEYINTLLFQQKLQNKMEEIRKNPERHPLRNSLLKIKLLPYQLDGIAFAVGAGRAVLADDMGLGKTIQGIGAARLLALEAGISRILVICPASVKSQWMLEIRRTTDLSCQVVLGSVEERVAQYSGNAFFTICNYEQVL
;
A
#
# COMPACT_ATOMS: atom_id res chain seq x y z
N MET A 1 25.91 30.18 -29.09
CA MET A 1 26.12 31.23 -28.07
C MET A 1 25.19 30.88 -26.91
N TYR A 2 25.69 30.12 -25.95
CA TYR A 2 24.96 29.67 -24.76
C TYR A 2 24.97 30.81 -23.74
N PRO A 3 23.85 31.17 -23.08
CA PRO A 3 23.92 32.03 -21.93
C PRO A 3 24.24 31.21 -20.68
N GLU A 4 25.04 31.83 -19.82
CA GLU A 4 25.74 31.28 -18.67
C GLU A 4 24.82 30.81 -17.53
N LYS A 5 25.32 29.84 -16.75
CA LYS A 5 24.69 29.35 -15.51
C LYS A 5 24.62 30.47 -14.46
N PRO A 6 23.48 30.66 -13.76
CA PRO A 6 23.49 31.42 -12.53
C PRO A 6 24.08 30.58 -11.40
N THR A 7 25.25 30.98 -10.94
CA THR A 7 25.83 30.59 -9.65
C THR A 7 25.04 31.28 -8.53
N GLY A 8 24.12 30.55 -7.91
CA GLY A 8 23.34 31.02 -6.77
C GLY A 8 23.13 29.89 -5.77
N SER A 9 23.64 30.08 -4.55
CA SER A 9 23.38 29.25 -3.37
C SER A 9 21.89 28.89 -3.21
N PRO A 10 21.53 27.64 -2.82
CA PRO A 10 20.15 27.19 -2.79
C PRO A 10 19.35 27.90 -1.69
N SER A 11 18.65 28.97 -2.09
CA SER A 11 17.71 29.70 -1.27
C SER A 11 16.37 28.95 -1.19
N ALA A 12 16.15 28.28 -0.05
CA ALA A 12 14.90 28.15 0.71
C ALA A 12 13.51 28.28 0.02
N VAL A 13 13.32 27.73 -1.19
CA VAL A 13 12.00 27.55 -1.82
C VAL A 13 11.97 26.18 -2.46
N GLY A 14 11.45 25.19 -1.72
CA GLY A 14 11.36 23.81 -2.16
C GLY A 14 11.63 22.81 -1.05
N SER A 15 10.87 22.86 0.04
CA SER A 15 10.85 21.79 1.05
C SER A 15 10.04 20.58 0.53
N GLY A 16 10.34 20.10 -0.67
CA GLY A 16 9.71 18.89 -1.22
C GLY A 16 9.99 17.71 -0.28
N GLY A 17 8.95 17.21 0.38
CA GLY A 17 9.01 15.98 1.16
C GLY A 17 9.50 16.06 2.61
N LYS A 18 9.59 17.24 3.25
CA LYS A 18 9.97 17.37 4.67
C LYS A 18 8.80 17.61 5.64
N SER A 19 7.59 17.79 5.12
CA SER A 19 6.39 18.00 5.94
C SER A 19 5.62 16.69 6.09
N PHE A 20 4.85 16.55 7.16
CA PHE A 20 3.88 15.47 7.35
C PHE A 20 2.57 16.06 7.88
N CYS A 21 1.44 15.59 7.35
CA CYS A 21 0.12 15.88 7.88
C CYS A 21 -0.75 14.63 7.83
N SER A 22 -1.54 14.40 8.87
CA SER A 22 -2.46 13.25 8.96
C SER A 22 -3.77 13.43 8.17
N CYS A 23 -3.95 14.53 7.44
CA CYS A 23 -5.21 14.80 6.75
C CYS A 23 -5.35 14.01 5.43
N PRO A 24 -6.58 13.70 4.97
CA PRO A 24 -6.81 12.93 3.75
C PRO A 24 -6.12 13.51 2.51
N ASP A 25 -6.21 14.83 2.30
CA ASP A 25 -5.54 15.54 1.19
C ASP A 25 -4.04 15.21 1.13
N PHE A 26 -3.33 15.31 2.25
CA PHE A 26 -1.89 15.04 2.32
C PHE A 26 -1.57 13.56 2.05
N LYS A 27 -2.40 12.64 2.52
CA LYS A 27 -2.19 11.20 2.30
C LYS A 27 -2.37 10.79 0.84
N ILE A 28 -3.32 11.41 0.13
CA ILE A 28 -3.64 11.04 -1.25
C ILE A 28 -2.82 11.80 -2.29
N ASN A 29 -2.31 12.98 -1.93
CA ASN A 29 -1.49 13.78 -2.83
C ASN A 29 0.00 13.42 -2.67
N THR A 30 0.74 13.42 -3.77
CA THR A 30 2.19 13.17 -3.78
C THR A 30 3.01 14.46 -3.69
N LEU A 31 2.37 15.57 -3.32
CA LEU A 31 2.97 16.91 -3.37
C LEU A 31 3.78 17.26 -2.12
N GLY A 32 3.68 16.44 -1.05
CA GLY A 32 4.35 16.70 0.22
C GLY A 32 3.84 17.97 0.92
N THR A 33 2.61 18.41 0.62
CA THR A 33 1.96 19.58 1.22
C THR A 33 0.44 19.44 1.18
N CYS A 34 -0.26 20.19 2.03
CA CYS A 34 -1.72 20.29 2.03
C CYS A 34 -2.15 21.67 2.56
N LYS A 35 -3.45 21.97 2.51
CA LYS A 35 -3.98 23.24 3.03
C LYS A 35 -3.60 23.50 4.50
N HIS A 36 -3.53 22.45 5.33
CA HIS A 36 -3.11 22.58 6.73
C HIS A 36 -1.64 22.96 6.86
N ILE A 37 -0.74 22.32 6.11
CA ILE A 37 0.69 22.65 6.11
C ILE A 37 0.90 24.09 5.62
N ILE A 38 0.23 24.48 4.54
CA ILE A 38 0.29 25.85 4.02
C ILE A 38 -0.17 26.86 5.07
N TYR A 39 -1.29 26.58 5.74
CA TYR A 39 -1.80 27.43 6.82
C TYR A 39 -0.82 27.51 8.00
N ALA A 40 -0.29 26.38 8.47
CA ALA A 40 0.69 26.33 9.55
C ALA A 40 1.94 27.14 9.21
N LEU A 41 2.50 26.96 8.00
CA LEU A 41 3.64 27.73 7.51
C LEU A 41 3.34 29.23 7.43
N LYS A 42 2.14 29.61 7.00
CA LYS A 42 1.69 31.02 6.97
C LYS A 42 1.59 31.60 8.38
N THR A 43 1.05 30.85 9.33
CA THR A 43 0.94 31.26 10.73
C THR A 43 2.32 31.41 11.39
N VAL A 44 3.24 30.48 11.14
CA VAL A 44 4.64 30.56 11.59
C VAL A 44 5.33 31.79 11.01
N LYS A 45 5.16 32.07 9.71
CA LYS A 45 5.70 33.29 9.07
C LYS A 45 5.19 34.58 9.70
N LYS A 46 3.95 34.62 10.17
CA LYS A 46 3.37 35.78 10.85
C LYS A 46 3.85 35.92 12.30
N ARG A 47 4.04 34.79 12.99
CA ARG A 47 4.32 34.78 14.44
C ARG A 47 5.80 34.91 14.77
N PHE A 48 6.70 34.45 13.90
CA PHE A 48 8.14 34.39 14.20
C PHE A 48 8.96 35.27 13.24
N PRO A 49 9.91 36.07 13.77
CA PRO A 49 10.85 36.87 12.98
C PRO A 49 11.66 36.03 11.99
N GLU A 50 12.23 36.68 10.97
CA GLU A 50 12.98 35.99 9.93
C GLU A 50 14.25 35.32 10.45
N GLU A 51 14.94 35.92 11.43
CA GLU A 51 16.15 35.34 12.04
C GLU A 51 15.84 33.98 12.68
N VAL A 52 14.72 33.90 13.42
CA VAL A 52 14.28 32.66 14.08
C VAL A 52 13.90 31.59 13.05
N ARG A 53 13.24 31.99 11.95
CA ARG A 53 12.85 31.05 10.89
C ARG A 53 14.04 30.53 10.07
N LYS A 54 15.12 31.31 9.98
CA LYS A 54 16.36 30.93 9.28
C LYS A 54 17.33 30.16 10.17
N ALA A 55 17.16 30.19 11.48
CA ALA A 55 18.00 29.42 12.40
C ALA A 55 17.89 27.92 12.10
N PRO A 56 19.02 27.22 11.91
CA PRO A 56 19.00 25.79 11.60
C PRO A 56 18.44 25.02 12.78
N TYR A 57 17.40 24.24 12.53
CA TYR A 57 16.86 23.32 13.52
C TYR A 57 17.88 22.20 13.78
N LYS A 58 18.40 22.12 15.01
CA LYS A 58 19.24 21.02 15.47
C LYS A 58 18.37 19.87 15.92
N ARG A 59 18.33 18.80 15.12
CA ARG A 59 17.55 17.61 15.45
C ARG A 59 18.22 16.84 16.59
N GLN A 60 17.45 16.54 17.63
CA GLN A 60 17.91 15.77 18.78
C GLN A 60 17.38 14.33 18.78
N ASN A 61 16.21 14.11 18.17
CA ASN A 61 15.54 12.81 18.18
C ASN A 61 15.71 12.09 16.84
N ILE A 62 15.74 10.76 16.91
CA ILE A 62 15.69 9.90 15.73
C ILE A 62 14.24 9.70 15.34
N SER A 63 13.91 9.88 14.07
CA SER A 63 12.57 9.58 13.58
C SER A 63 12.57 8.88 12.24
N LEU A 64 11.56 8.05 12.00
CA LEU A 64 11.34 7.35 10.75
C LEU A 64 10.10 7.93 10.08
N HIS A 65 10.22 8.32 8.81
CA HIS A 65 9.12 8.97 8.08
C HIS A 65 9.12 8.58 6.60
N ILE A 66 8.02 8.90 5.91
CA ILE A 66 7.96 8.86 4.46
C ILE A 66 8.34 10.23 3.89
N ARG A 67 9.28 10.22 2.93
CA ARG A 67 9.57 11.36 2.09
C ARG A 67 8.75 11.23 0.81
N TYR A 68 7.90 12.22 0.58
CA TYR A 68 7.06 12.36 -0.60
C TYR A 68 7.85 13.13 -1.68
N ALA A 69 8.40 12.40 -2.66
CA ALA A 69 9.08 12.93 -3.84
C ALA A 69 8.45 12.35 -5.12
N GLU A 70 9.23 12.08 -6.17
CA GLU A 70 8.75 11.31 -7.34
C GLU A 70 8.29 9.91 -6.92
N ASP A 71 9.07 9.26 -6.04
CA ASP A 71 8.73 8.02 -5.36
C ASP A 71 8.55 8.25 -3.85
N LEU A 72 7.81 7.33 -3.21
CA LEU A 72 7.70 7.26 -1.75
C LEU A 72 8.96 6.61 -1.19
N GLU A 73 9.72 7.35 -0.39
CA GLU A 73 10.95 6.85 0.23
C GLU A 73 10.80 6.77 1.74
N LEU A 74 10.98 5.59 2.31
CA LEU A 74 11.13 5.43 3.77
C LEU A 74 12.52 5.90 4.18
N ARG A 75 12.61 6.88 5.10
CA ARG A 75 13.88 7.49 5.50
C ARG A 75 13.97 7.69 7.00
N LEU A 76 15.19 7.51 7.51
CA LEU A 76 15.53 7.76 8.91
C LEU A 76 16.13 9.17 9.05
N LEU A 77 15.50 10.00 9.87
CA LEU A 77 15.98 11.30 10.27
C LEU A 77 16.87 11.14 11.50
N LEU A 78 18.15 11.43 11.31
CA LEU A 78 19.16 11.31 12.34
C LEU A 78 19.55 12.70 12.90
N PRO A 79 20.03 12.77 14.15
CA PRO A 79 20.75 13.93 14.66
C PRO A 79 21.99 14.27 13.82
N ASP A 80 22.39 15.55 13.85
CA ASP A 80 23.57 16.04 13.12
C ASP A 80 24.85 15.35 13.59
N ARG A 81 24.94 15.03 14.89
CA ARG A 81 26.05 14.30 15.49
C ARG A 81 25.56 12.95 16.00
N LEU A 82 26.16 11.87 15.49
CA LEU A 82 26.02 10.54 16.08
C LEU A 82 27.20 10.32 17.03
N GLU A 83 26.89 9.92 18.25
CA GLU A 83 27.88 9.74 19.30
C GLU A 83 28.07 8.25 19.59
N GLY A 84 29.32 7.82 19.78
CA GLY A 84 29.66 6.49 20.26
C GLY A 84 29.04 5.34 19.45
N GLU A 85 28.39 4.43 20.16
CA GLU A 85 27.84 3.17 19.62
C GLU A 85 26.62 3.37 18.71
N LEU A 86 26.02 4.58 18.67
CA LEU A 86 24.89 4.89 17.79
C LEU A 86 25.31 4.96 16.30
N ALA A 87 26.56 5.32 16.02
CA ALA A 87 27.03 5.55 14.65
C ALA A 87 26.96 4.27 13.79
N GLU A 88 27.30 3.11 14.35
CA GLU A 88 27.32 1.84 13.61
C GLU A 88 25.95 1.43 13.05
N PRO A 89 24.84 1.40 13.83
CA PRO A 89 23.54 1.04 13.30
C PRO A 89 22.90 2.14 12.46
N ALA A 90 23.18 3.42 12.75
CA ALA A 90 22.45 4.54 12.17
C ALA A 90 23.11 5.16 10.93
N GLU A 91 24.43 5.30 10.88
CA GLU A 91 25.15 5.99 9.79
C GLU A 91 24.89 5.39 8.39
N PRO A 92 24.77 4.05 8.22
CA PRO A 92 24.43 3.47 6.91
C PRO A 92 23.07 3.92 6.35
N LEU A 93 22.16 4.37 7.22
CA LEU A 93 20.82 4.84 6.85
C LEU A 93 20.75 6.36 6.65
N ARG A 94 21.84 7.09 6.92
CA ARG A 94 21.89 8.55 6.79
C ARG A 94 21.64 8.97 5.34
N ASP A 95 20.64 9.83 5.15
CA ASP A 95 20.26 10.43 3.86
C ASP A 95 19.96 9.45 2.72
N ARG A 96 19.73 8.17 3.04
CA ARG A 96 19.45 7.10 2.08
C ARG A 96 18.03 6.54 2.26
N PRO A 97 17.36 6.13 1.17
CA PRO A 97 16.11 5.39 1.28
C PRO A 97 16.39 4.01 1.90
N VAL A 98 15.47 3.57 2.76
CA VAL A 98 15.46 2.22 3.30
C VAL A 98 14.90 1.27 2.24
N THR A 99 15.67 0.25 1.89
CA THR A 99 15.27 -0.79 0.94
C THR A 99 15.00 -2.14 1.61
N ASP A 100 15.66 -2.42 2.74
CA ASP A 100 15.47 -3.64 3.53
C ASP A 100 14.79 -3.32 4.86
N ILE A 101 13.50 -3.68 4.96
CA ILE A 101 12.69 -3.47 6.16
C ILE A 101 13.15 -4.35 7.32
N GLN A 102 13.64 -5.57 7.06
CA GLN A 102 14.10 -6.48 8.12
C GLN A 102 15.38 -5.96 8.75
N ASP A 103 16.32 -5.48 7.94
CA ASP A 103 17.54 -4.80 8.41
C ASP A 103 17.20 -3.52 9.19
N LEU A 104 16.28 -2.70 8.66
CA LEU A 104 15.80 -1.50 9.36
C LEU A 104 15.27 -1.81 10.75
N LEU A 105 14.37 -2.79 10.89
CA LEU A 105 13.78 -3.14 12.19
C LEU A 105 14.83 -3.67 13.18
N LYS A 106 15.83 -4.42 12.70
CA LYS A 106 16.97 -4.85 13.54
C LYS A 106 17.80 -3.66 14.02
N ARG A 107 18.07 -2.70 13.13
CA ARG A 107 18.82 -1.48 13.47
C ARG A 107 18.04 -0.60 14.45
N ILE A 108 16.74 -0.37 14.23
CA ILE A 108 15.87 0.38 15.15
C ILE A 108 15.91 -0.27 16.54
N LYS A 109 15.73 -1.59 16.62
CA LYS A 109 15.79 -2.32 17.89
C LYS A 109 17.14 -2.13 18.59
N ARG A 110 18.27 -2.17 17.86
CA ARG A 110 19.60 -1.92 18.41
C ARG A 110 19.76 -0.49 18.91
N ILE A 111 19.25 0.49 18.16
CA ILE A 111 19.27 1.92 18.53
C ILE A 111 18.48 2.15 19.82
N GLU A 112 17.29 1.56 19.94
CA GLU A 112 16.46 1.66 21.15
C GLU A 112 17.14 0.99 22.36
N GLN A 113 17.80 -0.15 22.17
CA GLN A 113 18.58 -0.84 23.22
C GLN A 113 19.76 -0.01 23.73
N LEU A 114 20.33 0.86 22.88
CA LEU A 114 21.37 1.81 23.27
C LEU A 114 20.80 3.05 24.00
N GLY A 115 19.49 3.10 24.25
CA GLY A 115 18.83 4.19 24.97
C GLY A 115 18.42 5.38 24.12
N TYR A 116 18.46 5.24 22.78
CA TYR A 116 18.03 6.29 21.86
C TYR A 116 16.61 5.99 21.34
N PRO A 117 15.57 6.72 21.78
CA PRO A 117 14.21 6.46 21.32
C PRO A 117 14.06 6.81 19.83
N VAL A 118 13.38 5.94 19.08
CA VAL A 118 13.06 6.16 17.67
C VAL A 118 11.57 6.48 17.54
N THR A 119 11.24 7.66 17.02
CA THR A 119 9.85 8.03 16.73
C THR A 119 9.45 7.60 15.32
N ILE A 120 8.57 6.62 15.19
CA ILE A 120 8.03 6.20 13.90
C ILE A 120 6.77 7.04 13.60
N TYR A 121 6.76 7.72 12.46
CA TYR A 121 5.60 8.52 12.06
C TYR A 121 4.48 7.59 11.55
N PRO A 122 3.19 7.98 11.68
CA PRO A 122 2.07 7.12 11.31
C PRO A 122 2.07 6.67 9.84
N ASP A 123 2.55 7.51 8.93
CA ASP A 123 2.72 7.17 7.51
C ASP A 123 3.80 6.11 7.28
N ALA A 124 4.93 6.22 7.97
CA ALA A 124 6.00 5.23 7.92
C ALA A 124 5.54 3.89 8.51
N GLU A 125 4.82 3.91 9.64
CA GLU A 125 4.22 2.71 10.22
C GLU A 125 3.25 2.03 9.25
N GLU A 126 2.31 2.79 8.67
CA GLU A 126 1.35 2.29 7.68
C GLU A 126 2.05 1.68 6.44
N TYR A 127 3.10 2.34 5.96
CA TYR A 127 3.91 1.87 4.83
C TYR A 127 4.67 0.57 5.14
N ILE A 128 5.34 0.50 6.30
CA ILE A 128 6.06 -0.70 6.74
C ILE A 128 5.11 -1.88 6.90
N ASN A 129 3.96 -1.66 7.55
CA ASN A 129 2.94 -2.68 7.73
C ASN A 129 2.44 -3.21 6.39
N THR A 130 2.23 -2.32 5.41
CA THR A 130 1.83 -2.69 4.05
C THR A 130 2.89 -3.56 3.37
N LEU A 131 4.16 -3.18 3.42
CA LEU A 131 5.26 -3.94 2.82
C LEU A 131 5.44 -5.31 3.47
N LEU A 132 5.43 -5.38 4.79
CA LEU A 132 5.55 -6.64 5.54
C LEU A 132 4.37 -7.57 5.25
N PHE A 133 3.17 -7.01 5.17
CA PHE A 133 1.96 -7.76 4.83
C PHE A 133 2.06 -8.34 3.41
N GLN A 134 2.46 -7.52 2.43
CA GLN A 134 2.66 -7.97 1.04
C GLN A 134 3.72 -9.07 0.95
N GLN A 135 4.86 -8.90 1.63
CA GLN A 135 5.92 -9.91 1.65
C GLN A 135 5.45 -11.23 2.27
N LYS A 136 4.71 -11.17 3.37
CA LYS A 136 4.13 -12.36 4.01
C LYS A 136 3.16 -13.09 3.08
N LEU A 137 2.27 -12.34 2.43
CA LEU A 137 1.31 -12.89 1.49
C LEU A 137 2.04 -13.55 0.31
N GLN A 138 3.01 -12.85 -0.27
CA GLN A 138 3.83 -13.36 -1.38
C GLN A 138 4.55 -14.66 -1.03
N ASN A 139 5.24 -14.71 0.12
CA ASN A 139 5.93 -15.92 0.58
C ASN A 139 4.98 -17.11 0.70
N LYS A 140 3.79 -16.88 1.27
CA LYS A 140 2.78 -17.93 1.40
C LYS A 140 2.23 -18.38 0.05
N MET A 141 2.05 -17.46 -0.90
CA MET A 141 1.63 -17.83 -2.25
C MET A 141 2.71 -18.64 -2.95
N GLU A 142 3.98 -18.28 -2.81
CA GLU A 142 5.11 -19.03 -3.36
C GLU A 142 5.14 -20.47 -2.81
N GLU A 143 4.84 -20.67 -1.53
CA GLU A 143 4.71 -22.00 -0.92
C GLU A 143 3.60 -22.84 -1.57
N ILE A 144 2.43 -22.25 -1.82
CA ILE A 144 1.33 -22.92 -2.53
C ILE A 144 1.77 -23.35 -3.94
N ARG A 145 2.51 -22.47 -4.63
CA ARG A 145 2.97 -22.66 -6.02
C ARG A 145 4.10 -23.67 -6.17
N LYS A 146 4.84 -24.00 -5.10
CA LYS A 146 5.87 -25.06 -5.14
C LYS A 146 5.30 -26.45 -5.47
N ASN A 147 4.09 -26.76 -5.03
CA ASN A 147 3.45 -28.05 -5.32
C ASN A 147 1.92 -27.93 -5.37
N PRO A 148 1.36 -27.24 -6.38
CA PRO A 148 -0.07 -27.01 -6.46
C PRO A 148 -0.84 -28.32 -6.62
N GLU A 149 -0.26 -29.34 -7.26
CA GLU A 149 -0.91 -30.63 -7.52
C GLU A 149 -1.37 -31.34 -6.24
N ARG A 150 -0.55 -31.32 -5.18
CA ARG A 150 -0.86 -32.02 -3.93
C ARG A 150 -1.38 -31.08 -2.84
N HIS A 151 -1.54 -29.79 -3.15
CA HIS A 151 -1.91 -28.81 -2.14
C HIS A 151 -3.35 -28.99 -1.65
N PRO A 152 -3.62 -29.01 -0.33
CA PRO A 152 -4.95 -29.23 0.23
C PRO A 152 -6.02 -28.24 -0.25
N LEU A 153 -5.63 -26.98 -0.50
CA LEU A 153 -6.52 -25.94 -1.01
C LEU A 153 -7.22 -26.30 -2.32
N ARG A 154 -6.70 -27.28 -3.08
CA ARG A 154 -7.42 -27.79 -4.26
C ARG A 154 -8.81 -28.31 -3.93
N ASN A 155 -9.02 -28.84 -2.73
CA ASN A 155 -10.30 -29.44 -2.33
C ASN A 155 -11.04 -28.60 -1.27
N SER A 156 -10.38 -27.63 -0.63
CA SER A 156 -10.95 -26.87 0.49
C SER A 156 -11.13 -25.38 0.22
N LEU A 157 -10.49 -24.80 -0.81
CA LEU A 157 -10.61 -23.37 -1.08
C LEU A 157 -12.02 -23.02 -1.60
N LEU A 158 -12.54 -23.81 -2.54
CA LEU A 158 -13.87 -23.69 -3.13
C LEU A 158 -14.67 -24.98 -2.92
N LYS A 159 -15.99 -24.93 -3.13
CA LYS A 159 -16.87 -26.10 -3.10
C LYS A 159 -16.55 -27.13 -4.19
N ILE A 160 -15.82 -26.73 -5.22
CA ILE A 160 -15.38 -27.57 -6.32
C ILE A 160 -13.89 -27.85 -6.22
N LYS A 161 -13.48 -29.02 -6.71
CA LYS A 161 -12.06 -29.36 -6.80
C LYS A 161 -11.37 -28.54 -7.89
N LEU A 162 -10.33 -27.80 -7.52
CA LEU A 162 -9.50 -27.03 -8.44
C LEU A 162 -8.52 -27.93 -9.21
N LEU A 163 -8.28 -27.59 -10.47
CA LEU A 163 -7.16 -28.13 -11.23
C LEU A 163 -5.84 -27.51 -10.74
N PRO A 164 -4.69 -28.20 -10.87
CA PRO A 164 -3.42 -27.70 -10.35
C PRO A 164 -3.05 -26.31 -10.90
N TYR A 165 -3.21 -26.10 -12.21
CA TYR A 165 -2.92 -24.81 -12.84
C TYR A 165 -3.87 -23.70 -12.38
N GLN A 166 -5.11 -24.02 -12.01
CA GLN A 166 -6.06 -23.03 -11.48
C GLN A 166 -5.63 -22.56 -10.10
N LEU A 167 -5.16 -23.48 -9.24
CA LEU A 167 -4.62 -23.12 -7.94
C LEU A 167 -3.32 -22.30 -8.06
N ASP A 168 -2.44 -22.66 -9.01
CA ASP A 168 -1.25 -21.86 -9.30
C ASP A 168 -1.62 -20.43 -9.75
N GLY A 169 -2.55 -20.30 -10.70
CA GLY A 169 -3.04 -19.00 -11.19
C GLY A 169 -3.69 -18.15 -10.09
N ILE A 170 -4.46 -18.78 -9.20
CA ILE A 170 -5.01 -18.12 -8.00
C ILE A 170 -3.89 -17.58 -7.11
N ALA A 171 -2.93 -18.43 -6.75
CA ALA A 171 -1.83 -18.04 -5.87
C ALA A 171 -0.94 -16.96 -6.51
N PHE A 172 -0.68 -17.06 -7.82
CA PHE A 172 0.01 -16.04 -8.58
C PHE A 172 -0.71 -14.68 -8.50
N ALA A 173 -2.01 -14.64 -8.78
CA ALA A 173 -2.77 -13.40 -8.77
C ALA A 173 -2.79 -12.73 -7.38
N VAL A 174 -2.96 -13.53 -6.33
CA VAL A 174 -2.95 -13.05 -4.93
C VAL A 174 -1.56 -12.54 -4.52
N GLY A 175 -0.50 -13.28 -4.87
CA GLY A 175 0.88 -12.94 -4.47
C GLY A 175 1.42 -11.72 -5.20
N ALA A 176 1.06 -11.54 -6.47
CA ALA A 176 1.44 -10.37 -7.25
C ALA A 176 0.68 -9.09 -6.85
N GLY A 177 -0.52 -9.24 -6.27
CA GLY A 177 -1.42 -8.15 -5.90
C GLY A 177 -2.10 -7.48 -7.10
N ARG A 178 -1.35 -7.19 -8.18
CA ARG A 178 -1.86 -6.76 -9.48
C ARG A 178 -1.41 -7.77 -10.53
N ALA A 179 -2.37 -8.44 -11.16
CA ALA A 179 -2.09 -9.53 -12.08
C ALA A 179 -3.02 -9.51 -13.29
N VAL A 180 -2.51 -10.01 -14.42
CA VAL A 180 -3.30 -10.33 -15.61
C VAL A 180 -3.27 -11.85 -15.79
N LEU A 181 -4.43 -12.47 -15.68
CA LEU A 181 -4.61 -13.90 -15.95
C LEU A 181 -4.98 -14.08 -17.42
N ALA A 182 -3.98 -14.39 -18.25
CA ALA A 182 -4.08 -14.48 -19.70
C ALA A 182 -4.25 -15.92 -20.23
N ASP A 183 -4.80 -16.82 -19.42
CA ASP A 183 -5.10 -18.19 -19.83
C ASP A 183 -6.07 -18.23 -21.02
N ASP A 184 -6.04 -19.31 -21.80
CA ASP A 184 -6.95 -19.54 -22.91
C ASP A 184 -8.43 -19.51 -22.49
N MET A 185 -9.29 -19.26 -23.49
CA MET A 185 -10.74 -19.31 -23.31
C MET A 185 -11.18 -20.70 -22.82
N GLY A 186 -12.06 -20.75 -21.83
CA GLY A 186 -12.57 -22.01 -21.27
C GLY A 186 -11.75 -22.62 -20.13
N LEU A 187 -10.52 -22.15 -19.85
CA LEU A 187 -9.68 -22.70 -18.77
C LEU A 187 -10.13 -22.36 -17.33
N GLY A 188 -11.24 -21.65 -17.18
CA GLY A 188 -11.83 -21.35 -15.88
C GLY A 188 -11.29 -20.09 -15.20
N LYS A 189 -10.94 -19.04 -15.94
CA LYS A 189 -10.51 -17.73 -15.39
C LYS A 189 -11.51 -17.16 -14.36
N THR A 190 -12.81 -17.33 -14.57
CA THR A 190 -13.85 -16.95 -13.59
C THR A 190 -13.66 -17.69 -12.26
N ILE A 191 -13.40 -19.00 -12.31
CA ILE A 191 -13.13 -19.81 -11.12
C ILE A 191 -11.86 -19.35 -10.42
N GLN A 192 -10.81 -19.01 -11.18
CA GLN A 192 -9.59 -18.46 -10.61
C GLN A 192 -9.84 -17.10 -9.94
N GLY A 193 -10.63 -16.21 -10.56
CA GLY A 193 -10.99 -14.93 -9.95
C GLY A 193 -11.77 -15.09 -8.62
N ILE A 194 -12.76 -16.00 -8.59
CA ILE A 194 -13.51 -16.33 -7.37
C ILE A 194 -12.58 -16.97 -6.32
N GLY A 195 -11.69 -17.86 -6.74
CA GLY A 195 -10.68 -18.48 -5.89
C GLY A 195 -9.71 -17.47 -5.27
N ALA A 196 -9.25 -16.50 -6.05
CA ALA A 196 -8.39 -15.41 -5.57
C ALA A 196 -9.11 -14.55 -4.53
N ALA A 197 -10.37 -14.16 -4.79
CA ALA A 197 -11.20 -13.45 -3.82
C ALA A 197 -11.37 -14.25 -2.51
N ARG A 198 -11.63 -15.55 -2.61
CA ARG A 198 -11.79 -16.43 -1.44
C ARG A 198 -10.47 -16.60 -0.67
N LEU A 199 -9.35 -16.71 -1.38
CA LEU A 199 -8.02 -16.83 -0.76
C LEU A 199 -7.62 -15.52 -0.07
N LEU A 200 -7.88 -14.37 -0.67
CA LEU A 200 -7.72 -13.07 -0.02
C LEU A 200 -8.63 -12.91 1.21
N ALA A 201 -9.85 -13.45 1.19
CA ALA A 201 -10.69 -13.46 2.40
C ALA A 201 -10.04 -14.22 3.56
N LEU A 202 -9.40 -15.37 3.25
CA LEU A 202 -8.72 -16.21 4.23
C LEU A 202 -7.42 -15.59 4.75
N GLU A 203 -6.62 -15.04 3.85
CA GLU A 203 -5.24 -14.61 4.14
C GLU A 203 -5.13 -13.13 4.53
N ALA A 204 -6.00 -12.30 3.97
CA ALA A 204 -5.97 -10.84 4.09
C ALA A 204 -7.20 -10.28 4.82
N GLY A 205 -8.17 -11.11 5.21
CA GLY A 205 -9.40 -10.67 5.88
C GLY A 205 -10.29 -9.77 5.02
N ILE A 206 -10.12 -9.81 3.68
CA ILE A 206 -10.97 -9.03 2.77
C ILE A 206 -12.40 -9.52 2.89
N SER A 207 -13.33 -8.58 3.05
CA SER A 207 -14.76 -8.84 3.23
C SER A 207 -15.64 -8.33 2.09
N ARG A 208 -15.07 -7.57 1.15
CA ARG A 208 -15.78 -6.98 0.00
C ARG A 208 -14.93 -7.03 -1.26
N ILE A 209 -15.55 -7.46 -2.36
CA ILE A 209 -14.96 -7.62 -3.68
C ILE A 209 -15.90 -7.02 -4.72
N LEU A 210 -15.34 -6.19 -5.59
CA LEU A 210 -16.04 -5.65 -6.76
C LEU A 210 -15.62 -6.41 -8.01
N VAL A 211 -16.59 -7.00 -8.71
CA VAL A 211 -16.41 -7.64 -10.01
C VAL A 211 -17.00 -6.73 -11.07
N ILE A 212 -16.15 -6.27 -11.99
CA ILE A 212 -16.56 -5.46 -13.14
C ILE A 212 -16.47 -6.35 -14.37
N CYS A 213 -17.57 -6.47 -15.12
CA CYS A 213 -17.63 -7.34 -16.30
C CYS A 213 -18.63 -6.82 -17.34
N PRO A 214 -18.60 -7.30 -18.61
CA PRO A 214 -19.65 -6.97 -19.57
C PRO A 214 -21.06 -7.29 -19.05
N ALA A 215 -22.05 -6.49 -19.43
CA ALA A 215 -23.43 -6.66 -18.95
C ALA A 215 -23.99 -8.07 -19.18
N SER A 216 -23.65 -8.68 -20.32
CA SER A 216 -24.09 -10.01 -20.74
C SER A 216 -23.61 -11.15 -19.84
N VAL A 217 -22.54 -10.95 -19.05
CA VAL A 217 -21.95 -12.01 -18.23
C VAL A 217 -22.16 -11.82 -16.71
N LYS A 218 -22.88 -10.77 -16.29
CA LYS A 218 -23.19 -10.55 -14.86
C LYS A 218 -23.90 -11.74 -14.21
N SER A 219 -24.90 -12.28 -14.90
CA SER A 219 -25.66 -13.45 -14.44
C SER A 219 -24.77 -14.70 -14.34
N GLN A 220 -23.83 -14.88 -15.28
CA GLN A 220 -22.89 -15.99 -15.25
C GLN A 220 -21.97 -15.91 -14.03
N TRP A 221 -21.43 -14.73 -13.71
CA TRP A 221 -20.63 -14.53 -12.49
C TRP A 221 -21.41 -14.88 -11.24
N MET A 222 -22.66 -14.41 -11.12
CA MET A 222 -23.51 -14.71 -9.98
C MET A 222 -23.75 -16.22 -9.82
N LEU A 223 -24.03 -16.93 -10.92
CA LEU A 223 -24.23 -18.38 -10.91
C LEU A 223 -22.97 -19.13 -10.48
N GLU A 224 -21.80 -18.76 -11.03
CA GLU A 224 -20.53 -19.39 -10.66
C GLU A 224 -20.14 -19.14 -9.19
N ILE A 225 -20.37 -17.93 -8.68
CA ILE A 225 -20.10 -17.61 -7.26
C ILE A 225 -20.96 -18.47 -6.34
N ARG A 226 -22.27 -18.57 -6.62
CA ARG A 226 -23.21 -19.39 -5.83
C ARG A 226 -22.88 -20.89 -5.91
N ARG A 227 -22.43 -21.35 -7.09
CA ARG A 227 -22.04 -22.74 -7.33
C ARG A 227 -20.77 -23.11 -6.57
N THR A 228 -19.80 -22.20 -6.49
CA THR A 228 -18.44 -22.50 -6.02
C THR A 228 -18.12 -22.03 -4.61
N THR A 229 -18.95 -21.17 -4.02
CA THR A 229 -18.75 -20.62 -2.67
C THR A 229 -20.07 -20.47 -1.90
N ASP A 230 -19.99 -20.24 -0.59
CA ASP A 230 -21.11 -19.80 0.26
C ASP A 230 -21.12 -18.28 0.50
N LEU A 231 -20.25 -17.54 -0.19
CA LEU A 231 -20.11 -16.10 -0.01
C LEU A 231 -21.29 -15.37 -0.65
N SER A 232 -21.78 -14.32 0.01
CA SER A 232 -22.91 -13.52 -0.48
C SER A 232 -22.52 -12.75 -1.76
N CYS A 233 -23.46 -12.63 -2.69
CA CYS A 233 -23.27 -11.89 -3.94
C CYS A 233 -24.46 -11.01 -4.28
N GLN A 234 -24.20 -9.78 -4.73
CA GLN A 234 -25.16 -8.79 -5.21
C GLN A 234 -24.84 -8.41 -6.65
N VAL A 235 -25.83 -8.53 -7.55
CA VAL A 235 -25.72 -7.99 -8.91
C VAL A 235 -26.33 -6.59 -8.93
N VAL A 236 -25.58 -5.61 -9.41
CA VAL A 236 -26.00 -4.21 -9.47
C VAL A 236 -26.92 -3.99 -10.68
N LEU A 237 -28.16 -3.62 -10.41
CA LEU A 237 -29.22 -3.38 -11.40
C LEU A 237 -30.05 -2.15 -10.99
N GLY A 238 -30.88 -1.65 -11.91
CA GLY A 238 -31.85 -0.60 -11.60
C GLY A 238 -31.37 0.84 -11.79
N SER A 239 -32.13 1.78 -11.25
CA SER A 239 -31.90 3.23 -11.34
C SER A 239 -30.64 3.67 -10.57
N VAL A 240 -30.27 4.95 -10.65
CA VAL A 240 -29.12 5.48 -9.89
C VAL A 240 -29.34 5.30 -8.39
N GLU A 241 -30.53 5.64 -7.89
CA GLU A 241 -30.89 5.58 -6.48
C GLU A 241 -30.83 4.14 -5.94
N GLU A 242 -31.38 3.18 -6.72
CA GLU A 242 -31.33 1.76 -6.38
C GLU A 242 -29.90 1.22 -6.36
N ARG A 243 -29.04 1.70 -7.26
CA ARG A 243 -27.62 1.29 -7.32
C ARG A 243 -26.83 1.77 -6.10
N VAL A 244 -27.05 3.00 -5.63
CA VAL A 244 -26.38 3.53 -4.43
C VAL A 244 -26.66 2.65 -3.21
N ALA A 245 -27.91 2.24 -3.03
CA ALA A 245 -28.30 1.34 -1.95
C ALA A 245 -27.63 -0.04 -2.05
N GLN A 246 -27.54 -0.59 -3.27
CA GLN A 246 -26.88 -1.88 -3.52
C GLN A 246 -25.37 -1.84 -3.28
N TYR A 247 -24.68 -0.78 -3.69
CA TYR A 247 -23.24 -0.60 -3.43
C TYR A 247 -22.92 -0.40 -1.95
N SER A 248 -23.85 0.21 -1.20
CA SER A 248 -23.73 0.40 0.25
C SER A 248 -24.00 -0.89 1.04
N GLY A 249 -24.46 -1.95 0.39
CA GLY A 249 -24.74 -3.25 0.99
C GLY A 249 -23.49 -3.95 1.55
N ASN A 250 -23.74 -5.01 2.31
CA ASN A 250 -22.69 -5.85 2.95
C ASN A 250 -22.44 -7.17 2.20
N ALA A 251 -22.79 -7.24 0.91
CA ALA A 251 -22.49 -8.41 0.12
C ALA A 251 -20.98 -8.57 -0.05
N PHE A 252 -20.49 -9.81 0.00
CA PHE A 252 -19.07 -10.09 -0.19
C PHE A 252 -18.66 -9.81 -1.64
N PHE A 253 -19.43 -10.29 -2.61
CA PHE A 253 -19.25 -9.96 -4.02
C PHE A 253 -20.30 -8.94 -4.48
N THR A 254 -19.85 -7.85 -5.08
CA THR A 254 -20.69 -6.90 -5.82
C THR A 254 -20.32 -6.97 -7.30
N ILE A 255 -21.30 -7.21 -8.17
CA ILE A 255 -21.08 -7.44 -9.60
C ILE A 255 -21.75 -6.32 -10.39
N CYS A 256 -20.98 -5.55 -11.16
CA CYS A 256 -21.48 -4.47 -12.00
C CYS A 256 -20.90 -4.52 -13.42
N ASN A 257 -21.44 -3.69 -14.30
CA ASN A 257 -20.89 -3.48 -15.65
C ASN A 257 -20.08 -2.18 -15.73
N TYR A 258 -19.34 -2.01 -16.83
CA TYR A 258 -18.47 -0.85 -17.03
C TYR A 258 -19.22 0.50 -16.93
N GLU A 259 -20.43 0.56 -17.49
CA GLU A 259 -21.28 1.77 -17.49
C GLU A 259 -21.77 2.16 -16.08
N GLN A 260 -21.71 1.25 -15.11
CA GLN A 260 -22.17 1.47 -13.74
C GLN A 260 -21.05 1.87 -12.76
N VAL A 261 -19.81 1.99 -13.24
CA VAL A 261 -18.62 2.38 -12.44
C VAL A 261 -18.19 3.82 -12.71
N LEU A 262 -18.62 4.39 -13.84
CA LEU A 262 -18.44 5.80 -14.22
C LEU A 262 -19.53 6.68 -13.59
#